data_AF-A0A1H2PQZ9-F1
#
_entry.id   AF-A0A1H2PQZ9-F1
#
_cell.length_a   1.000
_cell.length_b   1.000
_cell.length_c   1.000
_cell.angle_alpha   90.00
_cell.angle_beta   90.00
_cell.angle_gamma   90.00
#
_symmetry.space_group_name_H-M   'P 1'
#
loop_
_entity.id
_entity.type
_entity.pdbx_description
1 polymer ?
#
loop_
_entity_poly.entity_id
_entity_poly.type
_entity_poly.pdbx_seq_one_letter_code
_entity_poly.pdbx_strand_id
1 'polypeptide(L)'
;MSVFTDRIRLLLGRRKAYAGCFLDERGGLTESGRAVMADLRRFCRVETSSVTVSPVSRTVDTHATMVAEGRREVYNRLLNVLHLTEYDIHNLVDRPADGNDTENDDE
;
A
#
# COMPACT_ATOMS: atom_id res chain seq x y z
N MET A 1 16.22 -9.36 32.93
CA MET A 1 16.18 -8.62 31.66
C MET A 1 14.74 -8.19 31.41
N SER A 2 14.50 -6.91 31.13
CA SER A 2 13.15 -6.32 31.09
C SER A 2 12.46 -6.67 29.76
N VAL A 3 11.32 -7.35 29.84
CA VAL A 3 10.43 -7.71 28.71
C VAL A 3 10.09 -6.48 27.85
N PHE A 4 10.06 -5.30 28.46
CA PHE A 4 9.77 -4.03 27.80
C PHE A 4 10.88 -3.64 26.81
N THR A 5 12.15 -3.84 27.19
CA THR A 5 13.32 -3.53 26.36
C THR A 5 13.41 -4.44 25.14
N ASP A 6 13.04 -5.71 25.28
CA ASP A 6 13.06 -6.68 24.18
C ASP A 6 11.97 -6.40 23.14
N ARG A 7 10.77 -5.96 23.59
CA ARG A 7 9.70 -5.51 22.69
C ARG A 7 10.08 -4.27 21.90
N ILE A 8 10.73 -3.28 22.53
CA ILE A 8 11.21 -2.07 21.85
C ILE A 8 12.24 -2.42 20.79
N ARG A 9 13.19 -3.31 21.11
CA ARG A 9 14.19 -3.79 20.12
C ARG A 9 13.54 -4.51 18.95
N LEU A 10 12.53 -5.35 19.19
CA LEU A 10 11.79 -6.03 18.13
C LEU A 10 11.09 -5.03 17.20
N LEU A 11 10.42 -4.02 17.76
CA LEU A 11 9.71 -3.00 16.99
C LEU A 11 10.68 -2.14 16.17
N LEU A 12 11.80 -1.72 16.75
CA LEU A 12 12.86 -0.97 16.06
C LEU A 12 13.53 -1.79 14.95
N GLY A 13 13.79 -3.07 15.21
CA GLY A 13 14.37 -3.98 14.21
C GLY A 13 13.44 -4.19 13.03
N ARG A 14 12.14 -4.38 13.27
CA ARG A 14 11.13 -4.47 12.21
C ARG A 14 11.07 -3.19 11.41
N ARG A 15 10.96 -2.03 12.07
CA ARG A 15 10.94 -0.73 11.39
C ARG A 15 12.17 -0.54 10.49
N LYS A 16 13.36 -0.87 10.98
CA LYS A 16 14.60 -0.81 10.19
C LYS A 16 14.54 -1.71 8.95
N ALA A 17 13.98 -2.91 9.07
CA ALA A 17 13.81 -3.81 7.93
C ALA A 17 12.85 -3.24 6.87
N TYR A 18 11.70 -2.73 7.28
CA TYR A 18 10.76 -2.08 6.34
C TYR A 18 11.38 -0.82 5.70
N ALA A 19 12.04 0.02 6.49
CA ALA A 19 12.74 1.20 5.99
C ALA A 19 13.80 0.81 4.95
N GLY A 20 14.60 -0.23 5.20
CA GLY A 20 15.61 -0.70 4.25
C GLY A 20 15.04 -1.25 2.93
N CYS A 21 13.77 -1.68 2.91
CA CYS A 21 13.11 -2.13 1.68
C CYS A 21 12.49 -0.99 0.87
N PHE A 22 11.93 0.03 1.53
CA PHE A 22 11.07 1.02 0.89
C PHE A 22 11.66 2.42 0.86
N LEU A 23 12.52 2.78 1.81
CA LEU A 23 13.02 4.15 2.00
C LEU A 23 14.47 4.30 1.55
N ASP A 24 14.82 5.50 1.10
CA ASP A 24 16.18 5.94 0.82
C ASP A 24 16.86 6.48 2.10
N GLU A 25 18.12 6.89 1.98
CA GLU A 25 18.91 7.47 3.08
C GLU A 25 18.34 8.78 3.63
N ARG A 26 17.48 9.47 2.85
CA ARG A 26 16.80 10.71 3.24
C ARG A 26 15.44 10.44 3.89
N GLY A 27 15.01 9.18 3.98
CA GLY A 27 13.72 8.78 4.54
C GLY A 27 12.56 8.92 3.56
N GLY A 28 12.81 9.24 2.28
CA GLY A 28 11.81 9.25 1.23
C GLY A 28 11.63 7.87 0.60
N LEU A 29 10.51 7.64 -0.10
CA LEU A 29 10.34 6.39 -0.85
C LEU A 29 11.35 6.31 -2.01
N THR A 30 12.03 5.18 -2.10
CA THR A 30 12.80 4.81 -3.29
C THR A 30 11.88 4.67 -4.50
N GLU A 31 12.43 4.69 -5.71
CA GLU A 31 11.64 4.51 -6.93
C GLU A 31 10.89 3.17 -6.95
N SER A 32 11.59 2.07 -6.62
CA SER A 32 10.97 0.76 -6.49
C SER A 32 9.94 0.72 -5.35
N GLY A 33 10.24 1.38 -4.23
CA GLY A 33 9.31 1.51 -3.10
C GLY A 33 8.02 2.22 -3.50
N ARG A 34 8.13 3.30 -4.28
CA ARG A 34 7.00 4.05 -4.84
C ARG A 34 6.13 3.17 -5.75
N ALA A 35 6.74 2.42 -6.67
CA ALA A 35 6.03 1.53 -7.58
C ALA A 35 5.25 0.44 -6.83
N VAL A 36 5.89 -0.20 -5.84
CA VAL A 36 5.23 -1.24 -5.01
C VAL A 36 4.11 -0.64 -4.17
N MET A 37 4.32 0.53 -3.55
CA MET A 37 3.27 1.20 -2.75
C MET A 37 2.08 1.61 -3.63
N ALA A 38 2.30 2.05 -4.86
CA ALA A 38 1.22 2.36 -5.81
C ALA A 38 0.41 1.11 -6.19
N ASP A 39 1.06 -0.02 -6.48
CA ASP A 39 0.37 -1.28 -6.77
C ASP A 39 -0.43 -1.78 -5.55
N LEU A 40 0.20 -1.78 -4.36
CA LEU A 40 -0.47 -2.17 -3.11
C LEU A 40 -1.65 -1.26 -2.77
N ARG A 41 -1.58 0.04 -3.06
CA ARG A 41 -2.70 0.97 -2.87
C ARG A 41 -3.92 0.54 -3.68
N ARG A 42 -3.71 0.18 -4.96
CA ARG A 42 -4.76 -0.32 -5.85
C ARG A 42 -5.29 -1.68 -5.39
N PHE A 43 -4.40 -2.62 -5.09
CA PHE A 43 -4.75 -3.96 -4.64
C PHE A 43 -5.53 -3.97 -3.32
N CYS A 44 -5.11 -3.14 -2.36
CA CYS A 44 -5.76 -2.98 -1.06
C CYS A 44 -6.97 -2.04 -1.09
N ARG A 45 -7.38 -1.59 -2.29
CA ARG A 45 -8.54 -0.73 -2.54
C ARG A 45 -8.52 0.58 -1.76
N VAL A 46 -7.37 1.13 -1.39
CA VAL A 46 -7.26 2.21 -0.37
C VAL A 46 -8.19 3.40 -0.64
N GLU A 47 -8.39 3.77 -1.91
CA GLU A 47 -9.22 4.93 -2.30
C GLU A 47 -10.65 4.60 -2.74
N THR A 48 -11.02 3.32 -2.76
CA THR A 48 -12.34 2.88 -3.23
C THR A 48 -13.15 2.31 -2.08
N SER A 49 -14.47 2.19 -2.23
CA SER A 49 -15.28 1.53 -1.19
C SER A 49 -14.88 0.06 -1.06
N SER A 50 -14.74 -0.41 0.18
CA SER A 50 -14.54 -1.84 0.48
C SER A 50 -15.85 -2.63 0.45
N VAL A 51 -16.99 -1.95 0.60
CA VAL A 51 -18.31 -2.56 0.58
C VAL A 51 -18.52 -3.24 -0.76
N THR A 52 -18.66 -4.55 -0.72
CA THR A 52 -18.88 -5.37 -1.90
C THR A 52 -20.33 -5.84 -1.91
N VAL A 53 -21.00 -5.70 -3.05
CA VAL A 53 -22.39 -6.14 -3.24
C VAL A 53 -22.38 -7.44 -4.04
N SER A 54 -23.14 -8.43 -3.58
CA SER A 54 -23.27 -9.71 -4.29
C SER A 54 -24.02 -9.50 -5.61
N PRO A 55 -23.50 -10.01 -6.75
CA PRO A 55 -24.21 -9.90 -8.02
C PRO A 55 -25.48 -10.77 -8.06
N VAL A 56 -25.60 -11.77 -7.18
CA VAL A 56 -26.73 -12.70 -7.13
C VAL A 56 -27.84 -12.17 -6.22
N SER A 57 -27.54 -11.87 -4.96
CA SER A 57 -28.54 -11.42 -3.99
C SER A 57 -28.81 -9.91 -4.05
N ARG A 58 -27.95 -9.14 -4.72
CA ARG A 58 -27.97 -7.66 -4.76
C ARG A 58 -27.94 -7.01 -3.38
N THR A 59 -27.52 -7.75 -2.36
CA THR A 59 -27.30 -7.25 -1.00
C THR A 59 -25.80 -7.13 -0.73
N VAL A 60 -25.43 -6.41 0.33
CA VAL A 60 -24.04 -6.36 0.81
C VAL A 60 -23.56 -7.78 1.11
N ASP A 61 -22.44 -8.15 0.50
CA ASP A 61 -21.68 -9.35 0.83
C ASP A 61 -20.71 -8.99 1.96
N THR A 62 -21.08 -9.39 3.17
CA THR A 62 -20.30 -9.12 4.38
C THR A 62 -18.94 -9.81 4.34
N HIS A 63 -18.84 -11.03 3.82
CA HIS A 63 -17.58 -11.75 3.75
C HIS A 63 -16.61 -11.10 2.78
N ALA A 64 -17.06 -10.78 1.56
CA ALA A 64 -16.24 -10.10 0.58
C ALA A 64 -15.78 -8.71 1.07
N THR A 65 -16.68 -7.99 1.75
CA THR A 65 -16.38 -6.69 2.38
C THR A 65 -15.30 -6.83 3.47
N MET A 66 -15.44 -7.80 4.38
CA MET A 66 -14.46 -8.02 5.45
C MET A 66 -13.08 -8.40 4.91
N VAL A 67 -13.02 -9.17 3.82
CA VAL A 67 -11.76 -9.49 3.15
C VAL A 67 -11.14 -8.24 2.52
N ALA A 68 -11.95 -7.36 1.92
CA ALA A 68 -11.47 -6.10 1.37
C ALA A 68 -10.90 -5.17 2.45
N GLU A 69 -11.56 -5.09 3.60
CA GLU A 69 -11.06 -4.34 4.77
C GLU A 69 -9.78 -4.95 5.34
N GLY A 70 -9.70 -6.28 5.44
CA GLY A 70 -8.48 -6.96 5.87
C GLY A 70 -7.26 -6.61 4.99
N ARG A 71 -7.46 -6.46 3.67
CA ARG A 71 -6.40 -5.99 2.76
C ARG A 71 -6.03 -4.53 3.02
N ARG A 72 -7.01 -3.65 3.24
CA ARG A 72 -6.75 -2.23 3.56
C ARG A 72 -5.94 -2.07 4.84
N GLU A 73 -6.22 -2.88 5.85
CA GLU A 73 -5.46 -2.87 7.10
C GLU A 73 -3.97 -3.24 6.91
N VAL A 74 -3.66 -4.13 5.98
CA VAL A 74 -2.26 -4.44 5.63
C VAL A 74 -1.54 -3.22 5.07
N TYR A 75 -2.21 -2.44 4.21
CA TYR A 75 -1.64 -1.21 3.66
C TYR A 75 -1.47 -0.14 4.75
N ASN A 76 -2.48 0.05 5.60
CA ASN A 76 -2.41 0.99 6.73
C ASN A 76 -1.25 0.65 7.67
N ARG A 77 -1.01 -0.65 7.91
CA ARG A 77 0.15 -1.09 8.69
C ARG A 77 1.48 -0.70 8.06
N LEU A 78 1.62 -0.80 6.74
CA LEU A 78 2.82 -0.38 6.03
C LEU A 78 3.05 1.13 6.20
N LEU A 79 2.00 1.94 5.99
CA LEU A 79 2.07 3.39 6.19
C LEU A 79 2.54 3.73 7.62
N ASN A 80 1.93 3.10 8.63
CA ASN A 80 2.27 3.32 10.04
C ASN A 80 3.72 2.95 10.37
N VAL A 81 4.24 1.85 9.80
CA VAL A 81 5.62 1.42 10.06
C VAL A 81 6.62 2.32 9.34
N LEU A 82 6.28 2.81 8.14
CA LEU A 82 7.13 3.68 7.33
C LEU A 82 7.02 5.17 7.72
N HIS A 83 6.05 5.54 8.56
CA HIS A 83 5.74 6.93 8.91
C HIS A 83 5.47 7.83 7.69
N LEU A 84 4.85 7.28 6.64
CA LEU A 84 4.47 8.05 5.46
C LEU A 84 3.28 8.95 5.81
N THR A 85 3.37 10.22 5.41
CA THR A 85 2.32 11.21 5.63
C THR A 85 1.25 11.14 4.53
N GLU A 86 0.09 11.76 4.74
CA GLU A 86 -0.94 11.89 3.70
C GLU A 86 -0.42 12.60 2.44
N TYR A 87 0.54 13.51 2.59
CA TYR A 87 1.22 14.18 1.49
C TYR A 87 2.02 13.19 0.63
N ASP A 88 2.75 12.27 1.26
CA ASP A 88 3.51 11.23 0.54
C ASP A 88 2.58 10.29 -0.23
N ILE A 89 1.40 10.02 0.31
CA ILE A 89 0.37 9.19 -0.34
C ILE A 89 -0.22 9.92 -1.54
N HIS A 90 -0.53 11.21 -1.43
CA HIS A 90 -1.08 11.99 -2.55
C HIS A 90 -0.12 12.00 -3.75
N ASN A 91 1.19 12.11 -3.52
CA ASN A 91 2.21 12.10 -4.57
C ASN A 91 2.44 10.72 -5.23
N LEU A 92 1.78 9.66 -4.77
CA LEU A 92 1.76 8.37 -5.47
C LEU A 92 0.75 8.32 -6.63
N VAL A 93 -0.14 9.32 -6.74
CA VAL A 93 -1.27 9.34 -7.70
C VAL A 93 -0.83 9.80 -9.10
N ASP A 94 0.20 10.62 -9.20
CA ASP A 94 0.49 11.40 -10.41
C ASP A 94 1.42 10.73 -11.43
N ARG A 95 1.57 9.40 -11.40
CA ARG A 95 2.23 8.67 -12.48
C ARG A 95 1.25 7.71 -13.13
N PRO A 96 0.43 8.16 -14.10
CA PRO A 96 -0.23 7.24 -15.00
C PRO A 96 0.84 6.35 -15.63
N ALA A 97 0.59 5.05 -15.63
CA ALA A 97 1.33 4.13 -16.48
C ALA A 97 0.95 4.45 -17.93
N ASP A 98 1.56 5.48 -18.51
CA ASP A 98 1.54 5.72 -19.94
C ASP A 98 2.38 4.63 -20.60
N GLY A 99 1.68 3.63 -21.10
CA GLY A 99 2.16 2.66 -22.07
C GLY A 99 1.12 2.58 -23.19
N ASN A 100 1.05 3.63 -24.00
CA ASN A 100 0.36 3.58 -25.28
C ASN A 100 1.26 4.21 -26.35
N ASP A 101 2.31 3.48 -26.73
CA ASP A 101 2.98 3.73 -28.01
C ASP A 101 2.14 3.04 -29.09
N THR A 102 1.38 3.89 -29.77
CA THR A 102 0.69 3.56 -31.00
C THR A 102 1.74 3.65 -32.09
N GLU A 103 2.36 2.54 -32.48
CA GLU A 103 3.00 2.45 -33.79
C GLU A 103 1.96 1.86 -34.75
N ASN A 104 1.31 2.77 -35.47
CA ASN A 104 0.79 2.48 -36.79
C ASN A 104 2.01 2.22 -37.68
N ASP A 105 2.27 0.97 -38.01
CA ASP A 105 3.08 0.64 -39.17
C ASP A 105 2.11 0.29 -40.31
N ASP A 106 2.16 1.16 -41.31
CA ASP A 106 1.55 1.00 -42.63
C ASP A 106 1.99 -0.33 -43.28
N GLU A 107 1.02 -1.13 -43.75
CA GLU A 107 1.12 -1.94 -44.97
C GLU A 107 -0.26 -2.32 -45.52
#